data_AF-A0A3M1LD66-F1
#
_entry.id   AF-A0A3M1LD66-F1
#
_cell.length_a   1.000
_cell.length_b   1.000
_cell.length_c   1.000
_cell.angle_alpha   90.00
_cell.angle_beta   90.00
_cell.angle_gamma   90.00
#
_symmetry.space_group_name_H-M   'P 1'
#
loop_
_entity.id
_entity.type
_entity.pdbx_description
1 polymer ?
#
loop_
_entity_poly.entity_id
_entity_poly.type
_entity_poly.pdbx_seq_one_letter_code
_entity_poly.pdbx_strand_id
1 'polypeptide(L)'
;MELLTGPPAIQIGFRTSLPQDLFANLLLLNAAPYIEGLDDWVTRTAARLPSELAQEIRTLMGFLRYCPSLWGHLVMDFSEDHPAHESFPAYHALLSRWPAERYGWLALEGLQRELQRAGIPLSWPGDDPPAPDFLAAAVNELTQFRRQEHPGWAERAPDLEEVTALFSDPAPLKRRLLKLLEGFWAEAYAEAYTDCLPTMHRCVAYHRARRYPPPFASQFTAITGRTLPAGLQERLVAIRRVTFVPSCHIGPYFIFAAVPPRMQISFNARTVAQVEAALDGQVVTLFPPLRALADETRLHILALLSGADGEMTTAEVMRRLGLSQSAASRHLGLLEKTGLIRSRKANGVKCYRLDPTRGREVLDALARLLNVA
;
A
#
# COMPACT_ATOMS: atom_id res chain seq x y z
N MET A 1 -24.30 -2.05 -36.68
CA MET A 1 -24.71 -1.29 -35.49
C MET A 1 -24.44 -2.19 -34.29
N GLU A 2 -23.25 -2.10 -33.69
CA GLU A 2 -22.91 -2.88 -32.49
C GLU A 2 -23.46 -2.17 -31.26
N LEU A 3 -24.25 -2.88 -30.47
CA LEU A 3 -24.70 -2.42 -29.16
C LEU A 3 -23.50 -2.52 -28.19
N LEU A 4 -22.75 -1.43 -28.08
CA LEU A 4 -21.66 -1.31 -27.11
C LEU A 4 -22.27 -1.17 -25.71
N THR A 5 -22.35 -2.29 -24.98
CA THR A 5 -22.52 -2.23 -23.52
C THR A 5 -21.20 -1.72 -22.94
N GLY A 6 -21.26 -0.66 -22.11
CA GLY A 6 -20.09 -0.17 -21.39
C GLY A 6 -19.39 -1.30 -20.62
N PRO A 7 -18.08 -1.16 -20.29
CA PRO A 7 -17.32 -2.24 -19.66
C PRO A 7 -18.09 -2.78 -18.44
N PRO A 8 -18.22 -4.12 -18.28
CA PRO A 8 -19.02 -4.69 -17.21
C PRO A 8 -18.59 -4.15 -15.85
N ALA A 9 -19.58 -3.85 -15.02
CA ALA A 9 -19.36 -3.27 -13.70
C ALA A 9 -18.48 -4.18 -12.84
N ILE A 10 -17.52 -3.57 -12.13
CA ILE A 10 -16.62 -4.29 -11.22
C ILE A 10 -17.45 -4.92 -10.11
N GLN A 11 -17.32 -6.24 -9.96
CA GLN A 11 -17.91 -6.97 -8.84
C GLN A 11 -17.03 -6.78 -7.61
N ILE A 12 -17.64 -6.41 -6.49
CA ILE A 12 -16.93 -6.26 -5.21
C ILE A 12 -17.25 -7.42 -4.27
N GLY A 13 -16.26 -7.83 -3.47
CA GLY A 13 -16.42 -8.83 -2.41
C GLY A 13 -15.57 -8.48 -1.19
N PHE A 14 -15.78 -9.19 -0.09
CA PHE A 14 -15.05 -9.00 1.17
C PHE A 14 -14.64 -10.35 1.75
N ARG A 15 -13.42 -10.47 2.27
CA ARG A 15 -12.94 -11.65 3.01
C ARG A 15 -11.73 -11.33 3.88
N THR A 16 -11.49 -12.17 4.87
CA THR A 16 -10.17 -12.36 5.48
C THR A 16 -9.23 -13.04 4.48
N SER A 17 -7.96 -12.65 4.48
CA SER A 17 -6.90 -13.26 3.66
C SER A 17 -5.56 -13.05 4.37
N LEU A 18 -5.12 -14.06 5.11
CA LEU A 18 -3.83 -14.10 5.79
C LEU A 18 -2.68 -13.74 4.83
N PRO A 19 -2.58 -14.30 3.61
CA PRO A 19 -1.47 -13.99 2.71
C PRO A 19 -1.44 -12.51 2.33
N GLN A 20 -2.60 -11.93 2.03
CA GLN A 20 -2.71 -10.52 1.65
C GLN A 20 -2.41 -9.59 2.82
N ASP A 21 -2.91 -9.88 4.04
CA ASP A 21 -2.60 -9.07 5.22
C ASP A 21 -1.13 -9.20 5.62
N LEU A 22 -0.56 -10.40 5.57
CA LEU A 22 0.85 -10.66 5.85
C LEU A 22 1.77 -9.84 4.93
N PHE A 23 1.57 -9.90 3.61
CA PHE A 23 2.36 -9.10 2.67
C PHE A 23 2.12 -7.59 2.80
N ALA A 24 0.89 -7.16 3.09
CA ALA A 24 0.61 -5.76 3.36
C ALA A 24 1.45 -5.27 4.56
N ASN A 25 1.55 -6.05 5.63
CA ASN A 25 2.36 -5.72 6.80
C ASN A 25 3.86 -5.75 6.51
N LEU A 26 4.37 -6.72 5.74
CA LEU A 26 5.77 -6.72 5.27
C LEU A 26 6.11 -5.45 4.49
N LEU A 27 5.21 -4.99 3.62
CA LEU A 27 5.41 -3.74 2.87
C LEU A 27 5.43 -2.51 3.79
N LEU A 28 4.56 -2.46 4.80
CA LEU A 28 4.53 -1.37 5.78
C LEU A 28 5.80 -1.34 6.63
N LEU A 29 6.29 -2.51 7.06
CA LEU A 29 7.55 -2.63 7.81
C LEU A 29 8.75 -2.19 6.99
N ASN A 30 8.82 -2.61 5.71
CA ASN A 30 9.84 -2.12 4.79
C ASN A 30 9.77 -0.59 4.59
N ALA A 31 8.57 -0.03 4.61
CA ALA A 31 8.35 1.40 4.45
C ALA A 31 8.53 2.22 5.74
N ALA A 32 8.57 1.58 6.92
CA ALA A 32 8.53 2.23 8.23
C ALA A 32 9.65 3.25 8.47
N PRO A 33 10.90 3.02 8.05
CA PRO A 33 11.96 4.02 8.20
C PRO A 33 11.71 5.32 7.41
N TYR A 34 10.80 5.29 6.44
CA TYR A 34 10.68 6.32 5.41
C TYR A 34 9.31 7.01 5.38
N ILE A 35 8.33 6.54 6.15
CA ILE A 35 6.94 7.03 6.11
C ILE A 35 6.42 7.27 7.53
N GLU A 36 5.88 8.47 7.76
CA GLU A 36 5.18 8.82 9.00
C GLU A 36 3.70 8.39 9.00
N GLY A 37 3.10 8.34 10.19
CA GLY A 37 1.67 8.08 10.36
C GLY A 37 1.27 6.61 10.18
N LEU A 38 2.25 5.70 10.27
CA LEU A 38 2.01 4.26 10.35
C LEU A 38 1.39 3.89 11.70
N ASP A 39 0.78 2.72 11.76
CA ASP A 39 0.27 2.18 13.01
C ASP A 39 1.40 1.96 14.03
N ASP A 40 1.09 2.08 15.31
CA ASP A 40 2.08 1.96 16.38
C ASP A 40 2.66 0.54 16.45
N TRP A 41 1.89 -0.47 16.07
CA TRP A 41 2.40 -1.82 15.93
C TRP A 41 3.50 -1.88 14.86
N VAL A 42 3.26 -1.34 13.66
CA VAL A 42 4.24 -1.33 12.56
C VAL A 42 5.54 -0.65 13.00
N THR A 43 5.43 0.52 13.62
CA THR A 43 6.60 1.31 14.03
C THR A 43 7.43 0.59 15.10
N ARG A 44 6.78 0.02 16.13
CA ARG A 44 7.46 -0.72 17.19
C ARG A 44 8.04 -2.04 16.70
N THR A 45 7.32 -2.76 15.86
CA THR A 45 7.78 -4.03 15.27
C THR A 45 9.01 -3.77 14.39
N ALA A 46 8.96 -2.78 13.50
CA ALA A 46 10.10 -2.43 12.64
C ALA A 46 11.38 -2.11 13.44
N ALA A 47 11.24 -1.44 14.59
CA ALA A 47 12.38 -1.10 15.46
C ALA A 47 12.96 -2.29 16.24
N ARG A 48 12.23 -3.41 16.35
CA ARG A 48 12.60 -4.60 17.14
C ARG A 48 12.96 -5.82 16.31
N LEU A 49 12.72 -5.78 14.99
CA LEU A 49 13.04 -6.89 14.11
C LEU A 49 14.54 -7.24 14.19
N PRO A 50 14.90 -8.54 14.21
CA PRO A 50 16.27 -8.97 14.04
C PRO A 50 16.87 -8.38 12.76
N SER A 51 18.16 -8.01 12.80
CA SER A 51 18.87 -7.36 11.69
C SER A 51 18.78 -8.15 10.39
N GLU A 52 18.91 -9.46 10.48
CA GLU A 52 18.88 -10.38 9.33
C GLU A 52 17.49 -10.40 8.71
N LEU A 53 16.43 -10.47 9.52
CA LEU A 53 15.04 -10.46 9.05
C LEU A 53 14.69 -9.09 8.44
N ALA A 54 15.12 -7.99 9.06
CA ALA A 54 14.90 -6.65 8.52
C ALA A 54 15.62 -6.45 7.16
N GLN A 55 16.83 -6.97 7.00
CA GLN A 55 17.55 -6.95 5.72
C GLN A 55 16.82 -7.80 4.67
N GLU A 56 16.36 -9.00 5.03
CA GLU A 56 15.66 -9.88 4.11
C GLU A 56 14.32 -9.28 3.64
N ILE A 57 13.60 -8.60 4.53
CA ILE A 57 12.41 -7.80 4.19
C ILE A 57 12.78 -6.73 3.17
N ARG A 58 13.85 -5.96 3.40
CA ARG A 58 14.29 -4.91 2.47
C ARG A 58 14.60 -5.46 1.08
N THR A 59 15.36 -6.56 1.01
CA THR A 59 15.72 -7.19 -0.27
C THR A 59 14.47 -7.69 -1.00
N LEU A 60 13.65 -8.54 -0.36
CA LEU A 60 12.54 -9.20 -1.06
C LEU A 60 11.38 -8.24 -1.35
N MET A 61 11.06 -7.30 -0.45
CA MET A 61 10.08 -6.26 -0.75
C MET A 61 10.61 -5.28 -1.80
N GLY A 62 11.92 -5.04 -1.84
CA GLY A 62 12.59 -4.30 -2.90
C GLY A 62 12.45 -5.00 -4.26
N PHE A 63 12.74 -6.31 -4.32
CA PHE A 63 12.59 -7.16 -5.50
C PHE A 63 11.16 -7.16 -6.05
N LEU A 64 10.14 -7.30 -5.19
CA LEU A 64 8.73 -7.30 -5.60
C LEU A 64 8.28 -5.99 -6.26
N ARG A 65 9.03 -4.89 -6.12
CA ARG A 65 8.73 -3.63 -6.84
C ARG A 65 9.02 -3.72 -8.33
N TYR A 66 9.88 -4.65 -8.74
CA TYR A 66 10.20 -4.95 -10.14
C TYR A 66 9.20 -5.95 -10.74
N CYS A 67 8.55 -6.77 -9.92
CA CYS A 67 7.59 -7.78 -10.35
C CYS A 67 6.33 -7.83 -9.44
N PRO A 68 5.56 -6.74 -9.31
CA PRO A 68 4.47 -6.67 -8.32
C PRO A 68 3.34 -7.68 -8.57
N SER A 69 3.20 -8.23 -9.77
CA SER A 69 2.23 -9.31 -10.03
C SER A 69 2.61 -10.61 -9.34
N LEU A 70 3.90 -10.89 -9.09
CA LEU A 70 4.32 -12.08 -8.33
C LEU A 70 3.63 -12.11 -6.98
N TRP A 71 3.58 -10.98 -6.27
CA TRP A 71 2.82 -10.85 -5.03
C TRP A 71 1.34 -11.19 -5.24
N GLY A 72 0.73 -10.65 -6.29
CA GLY A 72 -0.66 -10.96 -6.64
C GLY A 72 -0.91 -12.46 -6.83
N HIS A 73 -0.01 -13.20 -7.46
CA HIS A 73 -0.13 -14.65 -7.60
C HIS A 73 0.04 -15.36 -6.25
N LEU A 74 1.00 -14.95 -5.43
CA LEU A 74 1.25 -15.52 -4.10
C LEU A 74 0.05 -15.42 -3.15
N VAL A 75 -0.84 -14.43 -3.35
CA VAL A 75 -2.02 -14.21 -2.51
C VAL A 75 -3.36 -14.57 -3.17
N MET A 76 -3.38 -14.94 -4.45
CA MET A 76 -4.62 -15.21 -5.20
C MET A 76 -4.67 -16.52 -5.99
N ASP A 77 -3.55 -17.21 -6.22
CA ASP A 77 -3.53 -18.43 -7.06
C ASP A 77 -3.85 -19.72 -6.28
N PHE A 78 -4.97 -19.68 -5.57
CA PHE A 78 -5.56 -20.81 -4.87
C PHE A 78 -7.06 -20.55 -4.68
N SER A 79 -7.80 -21.60 -4.32
CA SER A 79 -9.26 -21.53 -4.27
C SER A 79 -9.76 -20.56 -3.19
N GLU A 80 -10.98 -20.06 -3.39
CA GLU A 80 -11.60 -19.10 -2.48
C GLU A 80 -11.88 -19.70 -1.09
N ASP A 81 -12.05 -21.01 -1.00
CA ASP A 81 -12.33 -21.80 0.21
C ASP A 81 -11.07 -22.42 0.84
N HIS A 82 -9.88 -22.20 0.26
CA HIS A 82 -8.66 -22.81 0.75
C HIS A 82 -8.30 -22.33 2.18
N PRO A 83 -7.84 -23.22 3.08
CA PRO A 83 -7.50 -22.85 4.47
C PRO A 83 -6.35 -21.85 4.60
N ALA A 84 -5.56 -21.64 3.54
CA ALA A 84 -4.48 -20.65 3.51
C ALA A 84 -4.96 -19.21 3.78
N HIS A 85 -6.25 -18.90 3.57
CA HIS A 85 -6.80 -17.58 3.90
C HIS A 85 -6.78 -17.27 5.41
N GLU A 86 -6.64 -18.28 6.28
CA GLU A 86 -6.68 -18.09 7.74
C GLU A 86 -5.62 -18.90 8.51
N SER A 87 -4.94 -19.84 7.85
CA SER A 87 -3.93 -20.71 8.46
C SER A 87 -2.57 -20.53 7.80
N PHE A 88 -1.60 -20.00 8.57
CA PHE A 88 -0.23 -19.88 8.09
C PHE A 88 0.40 -21.23 7.74
N PRO A 89 0.25 -22.32 8.53
CA PRO A 89 0.72 -23.64 8.13
C PRO A 89 0.15 -24.11 6.78
N ALA A 90 -1.15 -23.90 6.53
CA ALA A 90 -1.77 -24.26 5.26
C ALA A 90 -1.25 -23.41 4.09
N TYR A 91 -1.02 -22.12 4.33
CA TYR A 91 -0.45 -21.20 3.34
C TYR A 91 1.01 -21.56 3.01
N HIS A 92 1.83 -21.78 4.03
CA HIS A 92 3.21 -22.20 3.86
C HIS A 92 3.32 -23.54 3.13
N ALA A 93 2.46 -24.51 3.46
CA ALA A 93 2.41 -25.80 2.77
C ALA A 93 2.00 -25.67 1.29
N LEU A 94 1.04 -24.80 0.99
CA LEU A 94 0.63 -24.49 -0.39
C LEU A 94 1.81 -23.98 -1.21
N LEU A 95 2.52 -22.97 -0.71
CA LEU A 95 3.68 -22.38 -1.39
C LEU A 95 4.85 -23.38 -1.49
N SER A 96 5.10 -24.14 -0.43
CA SER A 96 6.17 -25.15 -0.42
C SER A 96 6.01 -26.20 -1.53
N ARG A 97 4.77 -26.53 -1.90
CA ARG A 97 4.45 -27.47 -2.98
C ARG A 97 4.67 -26.90 -4.39
N TRP A 98 4.69 -25.57 -4.56
CA TRP A 98 4.91 -25.00 -5.88
C TRP A 98 6.36 -25.27 -6.33
N PRO A 99 6.59 -25.69 -7.58
CA PRO A 99 7.94 -25.84 -8.11
C PRO A 99 8.67 -24.49 -8.12
N ALA A 100 10.00 -24.48 -7.99
CA ALA A 100 10.77 -23.25 -7.93
C ALA A 100 10.62 -22.43 -9.21
N GLU A 101 10.61 -23.13 -10.35
CA GLU A 101 10.42 -22.63 -11.71
C GLU A 101 9.17 -21.75 -11.82
N ARG A 102 8.09 -22.10 -11.10
CA ARG A 102 6.87 -21.27 -11.05
C ARG A 102 7.14 -19.88 -10.47
N TYR A 103 7.97 -19.76 -9.44
CA TYR A 103 8.32 -18.46 -8.86
C TYR A 103 9.12 -17.62 -9.86
N GLY A 104 10.08 -18.23 -10.55
CA GLY A 104 10.87 -17.56 -11.59
C GLY A 104 10.00 -17.03 -12.73
N TRP A 105 9.10 -17.85 -13.27
CA TRP A 105 8.13 -17.45 -14.31
C TRP A 105 7.20 -16.33 -13.88
N LEU A 106 6.60 -16.43 -12.71
CA LEU A 106 5.72 -15.36 -12.22
C LEU A 106 6.48 -14.05 -11.96
N ALA A 107 7.74 -14.13 -11.53
CA ALA A 107 8.60 -12.96 -11.38
C ALA A 107 8.91 -12.32 -12.74
N LEU A 108 9.34 -13.11 -13.73
CA LEU A 108 9.72 -12.64 -15.06
C LEU A 108 8.52 -12.07 -15.83
N GLU A 109 7.35 -12.70 -15.73
CA GLU A 109 6.10 -12.15 -16.26
C GLU A 109 5.80 -10.78 -15.63
N GLY A 110 6.00 -10.64 -14.31
CA GLY A 110 5.83 -9.37 -13.61
C GLY A 110 6.80 -8.29 -14.06
N LEU A 111 8.08 -8.65 -14.27
CA LEU A 111 9.09 -7.75 -14.81
C LEU A 111 8.71 -7.28 -16.21
N GLN A 112 8.33 -8.20 -17.10
CA GLN A 112 7.93 -7.87 -18.47
C GLN A 112 6.73 -6.92 -18.52
N ARG A 113 5.73 -7.12 -17.65
CA ARG A 113 4.57 -6.22 -17.53
C ARG A 113 5.00 -4.83 -17.07
N GLU A 114 5.93 -4.72 -16.13
CA GLU A 114 6.41 -3.42 -15.66
C GLU A 114 7.26 -2.69 -16.71
N LEU A 115 8.07 -3.40 -17.50
CA LEU A 115 8.80 -2.82 -18.64
C LEU A 115 7.82 -2.26 -19.69
N GLN A 116 6.81 -3.04 -20.07
CA GLN A 116 5.76 -2.60 -21.01
C GLN A 116 5.02 -1.38 -20.49
N ARG A 117 4.64 -1.37 -19.21
CA ARG A 117 3.94 -0.25 -18.57
C ARG A 117 4.80 1.02 -18.50
N ALA A 118 6.11 0.88 -18.36
CA ALA A 118 7.05 1.99 -18.38
C ALA A 118 7.39 2.45 -19.81
N GLY A 119 6.92 1.76 -20.86
CA GLY A 119 7.27 2.07 -22.24
C GLY A 119 8.74 1.77 -22.57
N ILE A 120 9.40 0.93 -21.78
CA ILE A 120 10.80 0.54 -21.99
C ILE A 120 10.84 -0.52 -23.10
N PRO A 121 11.58 -0.32 -24.20
CA PRO A 121 11.58 -1.20 -25.38
C PRO A 121 12.45 -2.46 -25.17
N LEU A 122 12.35 -3.06 -23.99
CA LEU A 122 12.95 -4.35 -23.66
C LEU A 122 11.84 -5.40 -23.59
N SER A 123 11.95 -6.38 -24.47
CA SER A 123 11.07 -7.54 -24.47
C SER A 123 11.88 -8.80 -24.65
N TRP A 124 11.53 -9.83 -23.90
CA TRP A 124 12.08 -11.16 -24.08
C TRP A 124 10.98 -12.07 -24.65
N PRO A 125 11.15 -12.59 -25.89
CA PRO A 125 10.09 -13.31 -26.61
C PRO A 125 10.17 -14.85 -26.49
N GLY A 126 11.02 -15.38 -25.61
CA GLY A 126 11.30 -16.82 -25.56
C GLY A 126 10.40 -17.59 -24.60
N ASP A 127 10.62 -18.91 -24.57
CA ASP A 127 10.13 -19.81 -23.52
C ASP A 127 11.24 -20.17 -22.50
N ASP A 128 12.52 -19.86 -22.78
CA ASP A 128 13.69 -20.11 -21.89
C ASP A 128 14.20 -18.86 -21.15
N PRO A 129 14.55 -18.93 -19.84
CA PRO A 129 14.85 -17.74 -19.04
C PRO A 129 15.83 -16.77 -19.73
N PRO A 130 15.57 -15.46 -19.70
CA PRO A 130 16.44 -14.49 -20.37
C PRO A 130 17.86 -14.54 -19.81
N ALA A 131 18.84 -14.23 -20.66
CA ALA A 131 20.24 -14.17 -20.26
C ALA A 131 20.46 -13.16 -19.10
N PRO A 132 21.43 -13.39 -18.21
CA PRO A 132 21.72 -12.49 -17.08
C PRO A 132 21.95 -11.02 -17.50
N ASP A 133 22.61 -10.79 -18.63
CA ASP A 133 22.86 -9.43 -19.15
C ASP A 133 21.56 -8.69 -19.50
N PHE A 134 20.57 -9.41 -20.05
CA PHE A 134 19.24 -8.84 -20.31
C PHE A 134 18.54 -8.47 -19.00
N LEU A 135 18.61 -9.34 -17.99
CA LEU A 135 18.01 -9.09 -16.68
C LEU A 135 18.63 -7.86 -16.00
N ALA A 136 19.95 -7.76 -16.02
CA ALA A 136 20.67 -6.60 -15.51
C ALA A 136 20.25 -5.30 -16.22
N ALA A 137 20.15 -5.33 -17.55
CA ALA A 137 19.69 -4.18 -18.34
C ALA A 137 18.25 -3.79 -17.98
N ALA A 138 17.33 -4.77 -17.92
CA ALA A 138 15.93 -4.54 -17.56
C ALA A 138 15.76 -3.93 -16.16
N VAL A 139 16.48 -4.47 -15.16
CA VAL A 139 16.47 -3.95 -13.79
C VAL A 139 17.03 -2.53 -13.74
N ASN A 140 18.11 -2.25 -14.46
CA ASN A 140 18.72 -0.92 -14.52
C ASN A 140 17.79 0.13 -15.16
N GLU A 141 17.25 -0.16 -16.34
CA GLU A 141 16.33 0.73 -17.06
C GLU A 141 15.08 1.03 -16.22
N LEU A 142 14.48 0.01 -15.62
CA LEU A 142 13.31 0.20 -14.76
C LEU A 142 13.70 1.04 -13.52
N THR A 143 14.88 0.83 -12.93
CA THR A 143 15.35 1.65 -11.81
C THR A 143 15.50 3.12 -12.20
N GLN A 144 16.08 3.40 -13.36
CA GLN A 144 16.25 4.78 -13.85
C GLN A 144 14.92 5.46 -14.11
N PHE A 145 14.00 4.80 -14.84
CA PHE A 145 12.64 5.28 -15.08
C PHE A 145 11.93 5.64 -13.76
N ARG A 146 12.04 4.77 -12.77
CA ARG A 146 11.37 4.95 -11.48
C ARG A 146 11.96 6.05 -10.61
N ARG A 147 13.27 6.30 -10.70
CA ARG A 147 13.93 7.44 -10.04
C ARG A 147 13.43 8.78 -10.60
N GLN A 148 13.14 8.84 -11.90
CA GLN A 148 12.61 10.03 -12.56
C GLN A 148 11.16 10.30 -12.12
N GLU A 149 10.30 9.28 -12.10
CA GLU A 149 8.89 9.39 -11.69
C GLU A 149 8.73 9.69 -10.19
N HIS A 150 9.62 9.13 -9.35
CA HIS A 150 9.54 9.21 -7.91
C HIS A 150 10.93 9.46 -7.32
N PRO A 151 11.36 10.71 -7.11
CA PRO A 151 12.68 11.02 -6.57
C PRO A 151 13.00 10.31 -5.24
N GLY A 152 12.00 10.10 -4.38
CA GLY A 152 12.13 9.32 -3.12
C GLY A 152 12.28 7.81 -3.29
N TRP A 153 12.29 7.29 -4.53
CA TRP A 153 12.58 5.89 -4.83
C TRP A 153 14.04 5.55 -4.55
N ALA A 154 14.96 6.49 -4.80
CA ALA A 154 16.40 6.27 -4.68
C ALA A 154 16.82 5.87 -3.26
N GLU A 155 16.19 6.44 -2.23
CA GLU A 155 16.45 6.14 -0.81
C GLU A 155 16.02 4.71 -0.40
N ARG A 156 15.26 4.02 -1.27
CA ARG A 156 14.70 2.68 -1.04
C ARG A 156 15.09 1.70 -2.14
N ALA A 157 16.09 2.01 -2.97
CA ALA A 157 16.50 1.13 -4.06
C ALA A 157 17.20 -0.10 -3.45
N PRO A 158 16.75 -1.32 -3.78
CA PRO A 158 17.47 -2.52 -3.37
C PRO A 158 18.82 -2.60 -4.09
N ASP A 159 19.67 -3.50 -3.63
CA ASP A 159 20.86 -3.91 -4.36
C ASP A 159 20.46 -4.50 -5.72
N LEU A 160 20.93 -3.89 -6.81
CA LEU A 160 20.54 -4.27 -8.17
C LEU A 160 21.17 -5.59 -8.60
N GLU A 161 22.35 -5.94 -8.09
CA GLU A 161 22.98 -7.23 -8.34
C GLU A 161 22.16 -8.33 -7.67
N GLU A 162 21.74 -8.09 -6.42
CA GLU A 162 20.89 -9.03 -5.69
C GLU A 162 19.52 -9.22 -6.34
N VAL A 163 18.88 -8.13 -6.80
CA VAL A 163 17.61 -8.20 -7.56
C VAL A 163 17.79 -8.99 -8.86
N THR A 164 18.87 -8.76 -9.59
CA THR A 164 19.16 -9.45 -10.85
C THR A 164 19.39 -10.95 -10.61
N ALA A 165 20.12 -11.30 -9.53
CA ALA A 165 20.36 -12.69 -9.15
C ALA A 165 19.05 -13.43 -8.80
N LEU A 166 18.10 -12.76 -8.12
CA LEU A 166 16.79 -13.33 -7.80
C LEU A 166 15.91 -13.60 -9.03
N PHE A 167 16.08 -12.85 -10.13
CA PHE A 167 15.45 -13.16 -11.41
C PHE A 167 16.13 -14.32 -12.16
N SER A 168 17.44 -14.49 -11.95
CA SER A 168 18.26 -15.44 -12.70
C SER A 168 18.13 -16.88 -12.20
N ASP A 169 17.93 -17.08 -10.89
CA ASP A 169 17.78 -18.41 -10.29
C ASP A 169 16.48 -18.52 -9.45
N PRO A 170 15.51 -19.35 -9.87
CA PRO A 170 14.25 -19.51 -9.17
C PRO A 170 14.37 -20.22 -7.80
N ALA A 171 15.37 -21.08 -7.59
CA ALA A 171 15.46 -21.88 -6.37
C ALA A 171 15.81 -21.04 -5.11
N PRO A 172 16.82 -20.14 -5.15
CA PRO A 172 17.06 -19.16 -4.11
C PRO A 172 15.86 -18.26 -3.86
N LEU A 173 15.16 -17.78 -4.91
CA LEU A 173 13.98 -16.94 -4.76
C LEU A 173 12.90 -17.63 -3.92
N LYS A 174 12.51 -18.86 -4.29
CA LYS A 174 11.52 -19.64 -3.54
C LYS A 174 11.96 -19.85 -2.08
N ARG A 175 13.19 -20.33 -1.87
CA ARG A 175 13.72 -20.65 -0.54
C ARG A 175 13.76 -19.42 0.38
N ARG A 176 14.24 -18.29 -0.13
CA ARG A 176 14.33 -17.03 0.59
C ARG A 176 12.96 -16.47 0.93
N LEU A 177 12.01 -16.50 -0.02
CA LEU A 177 10.64 -16.08 0.23
C LEU A 177 9.98 -16.91 1.33
N LEU A 178 10.06 -18.24 1.26
CA LEU A 178 9.49 -19.12 2.30
C LEU A 178 10.11 -18.85 3.67
N LYS A 179 11.44 -18.73 3.73
CA LYS A 179 12.17 -18.41 4.97
C LYS A 179 11.77 -17.04 5.53
N LEU A 180 11.60 -16.02 4.68
CA LEU A 180 11.11 -14.71 5.10
C LEU A 180 9.71 -14.81 5.71
N LEU A 181 8.79 -15.51 5.04
CA LEU A 181 7.41 -15.66 5.51
C LEU A 181 7.37 -16.39 6.86
N GLU A 182 8.15 -17.46 7.00
CA GLU A 182 8.28 -18.23 8.25
C GLU A 182 8.87 -17.40 9.38
N GLY A 183 10.00 -16.73 9.13
CA GLY A 183 10.65 -15.87 10.12
C GLY A 183 9.77 -14.70 10.55
N PHE A 184 9.12 -14.02 9.59
CA PHE A 184 8.21 -12.93 9.92
C PHE A 184 6.99 -13.40 10.72
N TRP A 185 6.42 -14.55 10.34
CA TRP A 185 5.31 -15.14 11.09
C TRP A 185 5.71 -15.44 12.53
N ALA A 186 6.82 -16.16 12.73
CA ALA A 186 7.28 -16.60 14.05
C ALA A 186 7.72 -15.44 14.95
N GLU A 187 8.48 -14.49 14.41
CA GLU A 187 9.14 -13.45 15.21
C GLU A 187 8.26 -12.23 15.49
N ALA A 188 7.24 -11.97 14.65
CA ALA A 188 6.53 -10.70 14.71
C ALA A 188 5.02 -10.76 14.52
N TYR A 189 4.50 -11.68 13.72
CA TYR A 189 3.14 -11.54 13.19
C TYR A 189 2.10 -12.55 13.70
N ALA A 190 2.49 -13.73 14.17
CA ALA A 190 1.53 -14.75 14.61
C ALA A 190 0.59 -14.27 15.72
N GLU A 191 1.15 -13.65 16.77
CA GLU A 191 0.37 -13.08 17.88
C GLU A 191 -0.52 -11.93 17.40
N ALA A 192 0.06 -10.96 16.69
CA ALA A 192 -0.65 -9.81 16.16
C ALA A 192 -1.81 -10.21 15.22
N TYR A 193 -1.59 -11.22 14.37
CA TYR A 193 -2.63 -11.76 13.50
C TYR A 193 -3.76 -12.40 14.30
N THR A 194 -3.43 -13.20 15.31
CA THR A 194 -4.41 -13.86 16.18
C THR A 194 -5.30 -12.83 16.90
N ASP A 195 -4.69 -11.78 17.45
CA ASP A 195 -5.40 -10.68 18.10
C ASP A 195 -6.31 -9.89 17.14
N CYS A 196 -5.84 -9.73 15.90
CA CYS A 196 -6.53 -8.96 14.88
C CYS A 196 -7.64 -9.72 14.18
N LEU A 197 -7.56 -11.06 14.12
CA LEU A 197 -8.47 -11.90 13.35
C LEU A 197 -9.95 -11.70 13.71
N PRO A 198 -10.36 -11.65 14.99
CA PRO A 198 -11.76 -11.34 15.34
C PRO A 198 -12.23 -9.99 14.82
N THR A 199 -11.37 -8.96 14.83
CA THR A 199 -11.67 -7.63 14.30
C THR A 199 -11.86 -7.66 12.79
N MET A 200 -10.98 -8.38 12.09
CA MET A 200 -11.07 -8.57 10.64
C MET A 200 -12.35 -9.32 10.24
N HIS A 201 -12.73 -10.37 10.97
CA HIS A 201 -13.98 -11.09 10.72
C HIS A 201 -15.22 -10.20 10.90
N ARG A 202 -15.28 -9.41 11.98
CA ARG A 202 -16.37 -8.44 12.19
C ARG A 202 -16.45 -7.43 11.05
N CYS A 203 -15.31 -6.89 10.63
CA CYS A 203 -15.23 -5.98 9.49
C CYS A 203 -15.81 -6.60 8.21
N VAL A 204 -15.44 -7.85 7.89
CA VAL A 204 -15.99 -8.57 6.73
C VAL A 204 -17.49 -8.78 6.86
N ALA A 205 -17.98 -9.22 8.02
CA ALA A 205 -19.41 -9.43 8.27
C ALA A 205 -20.21 -8.13 8.09
N TYR A 206 -19.72 -7.02 8.68
CA TYR A 206 -20.30 -5.69 8.56
C TYR A 206 -20.46 -5.24 7.10
N HIS A 207 -19.42 -5.41 6.28
CA HIS A 207 -19.46 -5.00 4.89
C HIS A 207 -20.29 -5.94 4.01
N ARG A 208 -20.29 -7.25 4.27
CA ARG A 208 -21.13 -8.22 3.56
C ARG A 208 -22.63 -8.00 3.79
N ALA A 209 -23.01 -7.48 4.96
CA ALA A 209 -24.40 -7.15 5.28
C ALA A 209 -24.91 -5.87 4.58
N ARG A 210 -24.05 -5.11 3.89
CA ARG A 210 -24.36 -3.81 3.29
C ARG A 210 -24.32 -3.87 1.77
N ARG A 211 -25.07 -2.95 1.14
CA ARG A 211 -25.04 -2.75 -0.31
C ARG A 211 -24.25 -1.49 -0.64
N TYR A 212 -23.38 -1.60 -1.64
CA TYR A 212 -22.61 -0.47 -2.17
C TYR A 212 -23.02 -0.27 -3.63
N PRO A 213 -23.85 0.74 -3.94
CA PRO A 213 -24.25 0.97 -5.32
C PRO A 213 -23.05 1.42 -6.18
N PRO A 214 -22.99 1.05 -7.46
CA PRO A 214 -21.99 1.56 -8.40
C PRO A 214 -22.12 3.09 -8.54
N PRO A 215 -21.08 3.79 -9.02
CA PRO A 215 -19.82 3.27 -9.59
C PRO A 215 -18.77 2.87 -8.55
N PHE A 216 -17.76 2.12 -8.97
CA PHE A 216 -16.69 1.60 -8.10
C PHE A 216 -15.99 2.69 -7.26
N ALA A 217 -15.81 3.90 -7.80
CA ALA A 217 -15.22 5.01 -7.05
C ALA A 217 -16.02 5.37 -5.78
N SER A 218 -17.35 5.36 -5.85
CA SER A 218 -18.22 5.60 -4.70
C SER A 218 -18.18 4.43 -3.71
N GLN A 219 -18.13 3.19 -4.21
CA GLN A 219 -17.98 1.99 -3.39
C GLN A 219 -16.65 2.03 -2.62
N PHE A 220 -15.55 2.33 -3.31
CA PHE A 220 -14.22 2.46 -2.72
C PHE A 220 -14.20 3.52 -1.60
N THR A 221 -14.77 4.70 -1.84
CA THR A 221 -14.88 5.75 -0.82
C THR A 221 -15.70 5.32 0.38
N ALA A 222 -16.85 4.67 0.16
CA ALA A 222 -17.71 4.22 1.25
C ALA A 222 -17.08 3.10 2.11
N ILE A 223 -16.21 2.27 1.52
CA ILE A 223 -15.54 1.16 2.23
C ILE A 223 -14.27 1.63 2.94
N THR A 224 -13.46 2.43 2.25
CA THR A 224 -12.12 2.81 2.73
C THR A 224 -12.10 4.16 3.45
N GLY A 225 -13.14 4.98 3.28
CA GLY A 225 -13.15 6.38 3.71
C GLY A 225 -12.24 7.29 2.87
N ARG A 226 -11.81 6.85 1.67
CA ARG A 226 -10.81 7.54 0.84
C ARG A 226 -11.28 7.71 -0.59
N THR A 227 -10.90 8.83 -1.20
CA THR A 227 -11.08 9.03 -2.64
C THR A 227 -10.21 8.06 -3.43
N LEU A 228 -10.78 7.49 -4.50
CA LEU A 228 -10.03 6.63 -5.43
C LEU A 228 -8.89 7.42 -6.10
N PRO A 229 -7.62 7.02 -5.94
CA PRO A 229 -6.51 7.72 -6.59
C PRO A 229 -6.48 7.46 -8.09
N ALA A 230 -6.07 8.47 -8.87
CA ALA A 230 -5.98 8.40 -10.33
C ALA A 230 -5.11 7.22 -10.83
N GLY A 231 -3.95 6.99 -10.21
CA GLY A 231 -3.06 5.87 -10.59
C GLY A 231 -3.65 4.48 -10.30
N LEU A 232 -4.63 4.36 -9.41
CA LEU A 232 -5.39 3.12 -9.23
C LEU A 232 -6.50 2.99 -10.28
N GLN A 233 -7.11 4.10 -10.70
CA GLN A 233 -8.17 4.11 -11.70
C GLN A 233 -7.73 3.51 -13.05
N GLU A 234 -6.51 3.82 -13.50
CA GLU A 234 -5.91 3.21 -14.70
C GLU A 234 -5.76 1.68 -14.57
N ARG A 235 -5.40 1.19 -13.37
CA ARG A 235 -5.23 -0.24 -13.10
C ARG A 235 -6.55 -1.02 -13.08
N LEU A 236 -7.69 -0.34 -12.98
CA LEU A 236 -9.00 -0.99 -12.95
C LEU A 236 -9.52 -1.39 -14.33
N VAL A 237 -8.91 -0.91 -15.42
CA VAL A 237 -9.39 -1.16 -16.80
C VAL A 237 -9.49 -2.66 -17.12
N ALA A 238 -8.51 -3.45 -16.68
CA ALA A 238 -8.47 -4.90 -16.87
C ALA A 238 -9.13 -5.69 -15.73
N ILE A 239 -9.69 -5.02 -14.72
CA ILE A 239 -10.22 -5.66 -13.51
C ILE A 239 -11.73 -5.84 -13.62
N ARG A 240 -12.20 -7.04 -13.28
CA ARG A 240 -13.62 -7.38 -13.22
C ARG A 240 -14.08 -7.69 -11.80
N ARG A 241 -13.16 -8.08 -10.91
CA ARG A 241 -13.47 -8.40 -9.52
C ARG A 241 -12.47 -7.78 -8.56
N VAL A 242 -12.98 -7.03 -7.58
CA VAL A 242 -12.21 -6.46 -6.47
C VAL A 242 -12.64 -7.14 -5.17
N THR A 243 -11.68 -7.64 -4.41
CA THR A 243 -11.93 -8.20 -3.09
C THR A 243 -11.26 -7.32 -2.04
N PHE A 244 -12.05 -6.73 -1.16
CA PHE A 244 -11.57 -5.94 -0.03
C PHE A 244 -11.16 -6.88 1.11
N VAL A 245 -9.93 -6.71 1.58
CA VAL A 245 -9.32 -7.50 2.66
C VAL A 245 -9.04 -6.57 3.85
N PRO A 246 -9.64 -6.80 5.02
CA PRO A 246 -9.37 -5.97 6.17
C PRO A 246 -7.95 -6.22 6.69
N SER A 247 -7.33 -5.17 7.25
CA SER A 247 -6.03 -5.20 7.91
C SER A 247 -6.06 -4.28 9.12
N CYS A 248 -5.57 -4.75 10.27
CA CYS A 248 -5.63 -3.98 11.51
C CYS A 248 -4.52 -2.95 11.68
N HIS A 249 -3.42 -3.09 10.95
CA HIS A 249 -2.19 -2.29 11.12
C HIS A 249 -1.88 -1.41 9.90
N ILE A 250 -2.74 -1.42 8.89
CA ILE A 250 -2.57 -0.63 7.67
C ILE A 250 -2.76 0.88 7.87
N GLY A 251 -3.32 1.29 9.01
CA GLY A 251 -3.49 2.70 9.36
C GLY A 251 -4.30 3.47 8.31
N PRO A 252 -3.86 4.65 7.85
CA PRO A 252 -4.56 5.44 6.85
C PRO A 252 -4.36 4.93 5.41
N TYR A 253 -3.56 3.89 5.21
CA TYR A 253 -3.15 3.40 3.91
C TYR A 253 -4.12 2.34 3.37
N PHE A 254 -4.08 2.14 2.06
CA PHE A 254 -4.56 0.93 1.42
C PHE A 254 -3.42 0.38 0.58
N ILE A 255 -3.37 -0.94 0.43
CA ILE A 255 -2.36 -1.61 -0.39
C ILE A 255 -3.12 -2.61 -1.24
N PHE A 256 -2.73 -2.78 -2.49
CA PHE A 256 -3.43 -3.67 -3.41
C PHE A 256 -2.47 -4.60 -4.13
N ALA A 257 -2.97 -5.77 -4.47
CA ALA A 257 -2.32 -6.74 -5.34
C ALA A 257 -3.28 -7.05 -6.51
N ALA A 258 -2.75 -7.15 -7.72
CA ALA A 258 -3.57 -7.32 -8.93
C ALA A 258 -3.00 -8.41 -9.84
N VAL A 259 -3.87 -9.33 -10.22
CA VAL A 259 -3.67 -10.34 -11.27
C VAL A 259 -4.95 -10.32 -12.08
N PRO A 260 -5.01 -9.53 -13.17
CA PRO A 260 -6.22 -9.39 -13.96
C PRO A 260 -6.85 -10.75 -14.31
N PRO A 261 -8.18 -10.90 -14.22
CA PRO A 261 -9.16 -9.84 -13.96
C PRO A 261 -9.45 -9.58 -12.46
N ARG A 262 -8.61 -10.04 -11.53
CA ARG A 262 -8.81 -9.97 -10.08
C ARG A 262 -7.88 -8.95 -9.42
N MET A 263 -8.39 -8.29 -8.39
CA MET A 263 -7.60 -7.41 -7.50
C MET A 263 -8.02 -7.62 -6.05
N GLN A 264 -7.05 -7.62 -5.14
CA GLN A 264 -7.30 -7.51 -3.70
C GLN A 264 -6.87 -6.13 -3.21
N ILE A 265 -7.65 -5.52 -2.32
CA ILE A 265 -7.36 -4.23 -1.69
C ILE A 265 -7.41 -4.40 -0.19
N SER A 266 -6.25 -4.29 0.46
CA SER A 266 -6.13 -4.21 1.90
C SER A 266 -6.61 -2.84 2.39
N PHE A 267 -7.49 -2.81 3.39
CA PHE A 267 -8.04 -1.58 3.98
C PHE A 267 -8.15 -1.70 5.50
N ASN A 268 -8.33 -0.58 6.20
CA ASN A 268 -8.30 -0.55 7.65
C ASN A 268 -9.52 -1.27 8.26
N ALA A 269 -9.27 -2.37 8.97
CA ALA A 269 -10.29 -3.17 9.64
C ALA A 269 -10.95 -2.45 10.82
N ARG A 270 -10.19 -1.55 11.46
CA ARG A 270 -10.59 -0.92 12.74
C ARG A 270 -11.60 0.18 12.53
N THR A 271 -11.73 0.75 11.33
CA THR A 271 -12.79 1.72 11.03
C THR A 271 -14.19 1.16 11.32
N VAL A 272 -14.40 -0.14 11.11
CA VAL A 272 -15.67 -0.81 11.45
C VAL A 272 -15.82 -1.07 12.95
N ALA A 273 -14.80 -1.62 13.62
CA ALA A 273 -14.86 -1.83 15.07
C ALA A 273 -15.08 -0.51 15.83
N GLN A 274 -14.59 0.58 15.27
CA GLN A 274 -14.78 1.94 15.70
C GLN A 274 -16.17 2.51 15.40
N VAL A 275 -16.85 2.04 14.35
CA VAL A 275 -18.25 2.35 14.01
C VAL A 275 -19.24 1.49 14.81
N GLU A 276 -18.87 0.27 15.23
CA GLU A 276 -19.70 -0.57 16.11
C GLU A 276 -19.52 -0.24 17.60
N ALA A 277 -18.31 0.11 18.03
CA ALA A 277 -18.06 0.70 19.36
C ALA A 277 -18.62 2.14 19.47
N ALA A 278 -19.16 2.69 18.38
CA ALA A 278 -19.75 4.01 18.35
C ALA A 278 -21.12 4.04 19.04
N LEU A 279 -21.09 4.00 20.36
CA LEU A 279 -21.76 5.06 21.12
C LEU A 279 -21.02 6.42 20.98
N ASP A 280 -19.85 6.51 20.32
CA ASP A 280 -19.17 7.77 19.97
C ASP A 280 -18.45 7.74 18.59
N GLY A 281 -19.19 7.92 17.49
CA GLY A 281 -18.66 8.01 16.13
C GLY A 281 -17.73 9.22 15.85
N GLN A 282 -17.56 10.11 16.84
CA GLN A 282 -16.73 11.31 16.73
C GLN A 282 -15.24 11.04 16.90
N VAL A 283 -14.85 10.16 17.84
CA VAL A 283 -13.42 9.94 18.18
C VAL A 283 -12.61 9.37 17.01
N VAL A 284 -13.25 8.54 16.20
CA VAL A 284 -12.67 7.77 15.10
C VAL A 284 -12.32 8.64 13.90
N THR A 285 -13.24 9.54 13.58
CA THR A 285 -13.09 10.49 12.48
C THR A 285 -12.12 11.61 12.85
N LEU A 286 -12.01 11.93 14.15
CA LEU A 286 -11.11 12.91 14.71
C LEU A 286 -9.67 12.43 14.86
N PHE A 287 -9.44 11.15 15.16
CA PHE A 287 -8.09 10.68 15.50
C PHE A 287 -7.03 10.90 14.40
N PRO A 288 -7.26 10.55 13.11
CA PRO A 288 -6.26 10.80 12.06
C PRO A 288 -5.88 12.28 11.86
N PRO A 289 -6.80 13.25 11.74
CA PRO A 289 -6.44 14.65 11.63
C PRO A 289 -5.82 15.21 12.92
N LEU A 290 -6.27 14.81 14.12
CA LEU A 290 -5.63 15.22 15.38
C LEU A 290 -4.19 14.72 15.48
N ARG A 291 -3.93 13.47 15.09
CA ARG A 291 -2.56 12.93 15.01
C ARG A 291 -1.68 13.69 14.01
N ALA A 292 -2.26 14.12 12.89
CA ALA A 292 -1.54 14.97 11.94
C ALA A 292 -1.30 16.39 12.50
N LEU A 293 -2.15 16.91 13.37
CA LEU A 293 -1.96 18.21 14.03
C LEU A 293 -1.03 18.15 15.25
N ALA A 294 -0.88 16.99 15.88
CA ALA A 294 -0.05 16.80 17.08
C ALA A 294 1.47 16.72 16.77
N ASP A 295 1.99 17.69 16.04
CA ASP A 295 3.41 17.81 15.67
C ASP A 295 3.76 19.26 15.36
N GLU A 296 4.81 19.74 16.03
CA GLU A 296 5.22 21.14 15.98
C GLU A 296 5.62 21.59 14.58
N THR A 297 6.36 20.77 13.83
CA THR A 297 6.75 21.12 12.45
C THR A 297 5.53 21.20 11.54
N ARG A 298 4.57 20.27 11.67
CA ARG A 298 3.32 20.31 10.89
C ARG A 298 2.46 21.52 11.24
N LEU A 299 2.40 21.93 12.51
CA LEU A 299 1.71 23.16 12.92
C LEU A 299 2.38 24.39 12.32
N HIS A 300 3.71 24.46 12.29
CA HIS A 300 4.43 25.54 11.61
C HIS A 300 4.16 25.56 10.10
N ILE A 301 4.08 24.41 9.44
CA ILE A 301 3.70 24.32 8.02
C ILE A 301 2.29 24.89 7.81
N LEU A 302 1.32 24.50 8.64
CA LEU A 302 -0.05 24.99 8.55
C LEU A 302 -0.13 26.51 8.81
N ALA A 303 0.66 27.02 9.77
CA ALA A 303 0.78 28.45 10.04
C ALA A 303 1.34 29.21 8.83
N LEU A 304 2.38 28.69 8.18
CA LEU A 304 2.92 29.27 6.94
C LEU A 304 1.86 29.31 5.82
N LEU A 305 1.10 28.22 5.64
CA LEU A 305 0.02 28.14 4.65
C LEU A 305 -1.19 29.01 4.98
N SER A 306 -1.37 29.39 6.26
CA SER A 306 -2.42 30.32 6.69
C SER A 306 -2.06 31.79 6.46
N GLY A 307 -0.79 32.09 6.18
CA GLY A 307 -0.30 33.44 5.93
C GLY A 307 -0.73 34.03 4.59
N ALA A 308 -0.31 35.28 4.34
CA ALA A 308 -0.78 36.12 3.22
C ALA A 308 -0.62 35.49 1.81
N ASP A 309 0.33 34.58 1.62
CA ASP A 309 0.60 33.94 0.33
C ASP A 309 -0.39 32.79 0.02
N GLY A 310 -1.04 32.21 1.03
CA GLY A 310 -2.11 31.19 0.93
C GLY A 310 -1.77 29.85 0.26
N GLU A 311 -0.62 29.76 -0.41
CA GLU A 311 -0.16 28.59 -1.15
C GLU A 311 1.38 28.53 -1.19
N MET A 312 1.95 27.34 -1.00
CA MET A 312 3.40 27.15 -1.01
C MET A 312 3.82 25.85 -1.66
N THR A 313 4.99 25.85 -2.28
CA THR A 313 5.68 24.67 -2.80
C THR A 313 6.46 23.94 -1.70
N THR A 314 6.82 22.67 -1.93
CA THR A 314 7.72 21.93 -1.03
C THR A 314 9.04 22.67 -0.80
N ALA A 315 9.62 23.27 -1.84
CA ALA A 315 10.89 23.98 -1.76
C ALA A 315 10.82 25.23 -0.87
N GLU A 316 9.71 25.95 -0.91
CA GLU A 316 9.49 27.12 -0.04
C GLU A 316 9.31 26.69 1.42
N VAL A 317 8.58 25.60 1.67
CA VAL A 317 8.44 25.02 3.02
C VAL A 317 9.81 24.59 3.57
N MET A 318 10.61 23.89 2.76
CA MET A 318 11.99 23.52 3.12
C MET A 318 12.82 24.74 3.51
N ARG A 319 12.81 25.78 2.67
CA ARG A 319 13.58 27.00 2.89
C ARG A 319 13.16 27.74 4.16
N ARG A 320 11.84 27.87 4.42
CA ARG A 320 11.33 28.63 5.57
C ARG A 320 11.53 27.89 6.90
N LEU A 321 11.53 26.56 6.90
CA LEU A 321 11.62 25.75 8.13
C LEU A 321 12.96 25.03 8.30
N GLY A 322 13.92 25.21 7.39
CA GLY A 322 15.22 24.52 7.45
C GLY A 322 15.11 23.00 7.31
N LEU A 323 14.08 22.50 6.62
CA LEU A 323 13.82 21.08 6.49
C LEU A 323 14.55 20.49 5.28
N SER A 324 14.98 19.23 5.40
CA SER A 324 15.36 18.44 4.24
C SER A 324 14.15 18.20 3.33
N GLN A 325 14.41 17.87 2.07
CA GLN A 325 13.36 17.54 1.11
C GLN A 325 12.51 16.35 1.56
N SER A 326 13.15 15.31 2.12
CA SER A 326 12.48 14.12 2.63
C SER A 326 11.58 14.45 3.82
N ALA A 327 12.06 15.26 4.77
CA ALA A 327 11.28 15.70 5.93
C ALA A 327 10.07 16.56 5.52
N ALA A 328 10.29 17.56 4.66
CA ALA A 328 9.21 18.43 4.17
C ALA A 328 8.16 17.63 3.38
N SER A 329 8.59 16.74 2.47
CA SER A 329 7.67 15.91 1.69
C SER A 329 6.89 14.94 2.57
N ARG A 330 7.49 14.40 3.63
CA ARG A 330 6.84 13.50 4.59
C ARG A 330 5.73 14.22 5.36
N HIS A 331 6.02 15.40 5.91
CA HIS A 331 5.04 16.20 6.64
C HIS A 331 3.88 16.69 5.76
N LEU A 332 4.19 17.25 4.58
CA LEU A 332 3.19 17.70 3.61
C LEU A 332 2.34 16.52 3.13
N GLY A 333 2.95 15.37 2.88
CA GLY A 333 2.24 14.16 2.47
C GLY A 333 1.27 13.65 3.53
N LEU A 334 1.60 13.76 4.82
CA LEU A 334 0.69 13.37 5.90
C LEU A 334 -0.49 14.35 6.05
N LEU A 335 -0.22 15.66 6.01
CA LEU A 335 -1.27 16.69 6.03
C LEU A 335 -2.22 16.58 4.84
N GLU A 336 -1.69 16.26 3.66
CA GLU A 336 -2.49 16.06 2.44
C GLU A 336 -3.34 14.79 2.55
N LYS A 337 -2.77 13.69 3.06
CA LYS A 337 -3.51 12.44 3.31
C LYS A 337 -4.65 12.62 4.31
N THR A 338 -4.56 13.50 5.29
CA THR A 338 -5.67 13.76 6.23
C THR A 338 -6.69 14.75 5.69
N GLY A 339 -6.45 15.32 4.50
CA GLY A 339 -7.28 16.31 3.84
C GLY A 339 -7.14 17.71 4.43
N LEU A 340 -6.23 17.95 5.38
CA LEU A 340 -6.01 19.27 5.99
C LEU A 340 -5.42 20.27 4.99
N ILE A 341 -4.69 19.76 3.99
CA ILE A 341 -4.21 20.54 2.86
C ILE A 341 -4.60 19.85 1.55
N ARG A 342 -4.72 20.65 0.49
CA ARG A 342 -4.87 20.18 -0.90
C ARG A 342 -3.66 20.61 -1.70
N SER A 343 -3.35 19.86 -2.74
CA SER A 343 -2.32 20.25 -3.69
C SER A 343 -2.87 20.49 -5.08
N ARG A 344 -2.17 21.34 -5.84
CA ARG A 344 -2.33 21.51 -7.28
C ARG A 344 -0.97 21.59 -7.96
N LYS A 345 -0.89 21.20 -9.22
CA LYS A 345 0.31 21.44 -10.03
C LYS A 345 0.22 22.83 -10.67
N ALA A 346 1.20 23.69 -10.41
CA ALA A 346 1.37 24.98 -11.08
C ALA A 346 2.79 25.02 -11.68
N ASN A 347 2.89 25.26 -12.99
CA ASN A 347 4.17 25.30 -13.72
C ASN A 347 5.07 24.07 -13.48
N GLY A 348 4.46 22.88 -13.44
CA GLY A 348 5.17 21.60 -13.21
C GLY A 348 5.53 21.32 -11.75
N VAL A 349 5.32 22.26 -10.83
CA VAL A 349 5.64 22.12 -9.40
C VAL A 349 4.36 21.92 -8.59
N LYS A 350 4.43 21.06 -7.58
CA LYS A 350 3.30 20.81 -6.66
C LYS A 350 3.24 21.91 -5.60
N CYS A 351 2.13 22.64 -5.59
CA CYS A 351 1.82 23.68 -4.62
C CYS A 351 0.73 23.18 -3.66
N TYR A 352 0.81 23.58 -2.40
CA TYR A 352 -0.08 23.15 -1.32
C TYR A 352 -0.80 24.36 -0.71
N ARG A 353 -2.06 24.17 -0.35
CA ARG A 353 -2.87 25.15 0.39
C ARG A 353 -3.73 24.47 1.43
N LEU A 354 -4.16 25.21 2.45
CA LEU A 354 -5.13 24.71 3.43
C LEU A 354 -6.46 24.31 2.77
N ASP A 355 -7.14 23.35 3.38
CA ASP A 355 -8.54 23.05 3.12
C ASP A 355 -9.41 23.56 4.27
N PRO A 356 -10.01 24.77 4.15
CA PRO A 356 -10.84 25.34 5.22
C PRO A 356 -12.08 24.49 5.53
N THR A 357 -12.58 23.74 4.55
CA THR A 357 -13.76 22.88 4.73
C THR A 357 -13.41 21.75 5.68
N ARG A 358 -12.30 21.05 5.38
CA ARG A 358 -11.82 19.96 6.23
C ARG A 358 -11.39 20.45 7.61
N GLY A 359 -10.74 21.63 7.68
CA GLY A 359 -10.40 22.25 8.96
C GLY A 359 -11.63 22.51 9.84
N ARG A 360 -12.72 23.04 9.25
CA ARG A 360 -13.97 23.27 9.97
C ARG A 360 -14.63 21.97 10.44
N GLU A 361 -14.67 20.94 9.59
CA GLU A 361 -15.19 19.62 9.98
C GLU A 361 -14.48 19.05 11.21
N VAL A 362 -13.14 19.18 11.26
CA VAL A 362 -12.32 18.71 12.38
C VAL A 362 -12.59 19.52 13.64
N LEU A 363 -12.64 20.85 13.54
CA LEU A 363 -12.96 21.72 14.68
C LEU A 363 -14.36 21.44 15.23
N ASP A 364 -15.37 21.36 14.37
CA ASP A 364 -16.75 21.11 14.78
C ASP A 364 -16.89 19.73 15.46
N ALA A 365 -16.19 18.72 14.95
CA ALA A 365 -16.19 17.40 15.57
C ALA A 365 -15.47 17.43 16.93
N LEU A 366 -14.36 18.14 17.07
CA LEU A 366 -13.62 18.25 18.32
C LEU A 366 -14.40 19.04 19.37
N ALA A 367 -15.05 20.13 18.95
CA ALA A 367 -15.93 20.93 19.78
C ALA A 367 -17.08 20.11 20.37
N ARG A 368 -17.74 19.28 19.54
CA ARG A 368 -18.77 18.35 19.99
C ARG A 368 -18.22 17.31 20.98
N LEU A 369 -17.02 16.76 20.71
CA LEU A 369 -16.40 15.77 21.59
C LEU A 369 -16.05 16.37 22.97
N LEU A 370 -15.57 17.60 22.99
CA LEU A 370 -15.18 18.32 24.21
C LEU A 370 -16.36 19.04 24.88
N ASN A 371 -17.56 18.95 24.30
CA ASN A 371 -18.76 19.65 24.75
C ASN A 371 -18.56 21.17 24.93
N VAL A 372 -17.85 21.79 23.98
CA VAL A 372 -17.59 23.23 23.91
C VAL A 372 -18.10 23.72 22.55
N ALA A 373 -19.41 23.96 22.46
CA ALA A 373 -20.04 24.56 21.29
C ALA A 373 -20.21 26.07 21.47
#